data_AF-A0A7Z9DZR9-F1
#
_entry.id   AF-A0A7Z9DZR9-F1
#
_cell.length_a   1.000
_cell.length_b   1.000
_cell.length_c   1.000
_cell.angle_alpha   90.00
_cell.angle_beta   90.00
_cell.angle_gamma   90.00
#
_symmetry.space_group_name_H-M   'P 1'
#
loop_
_entity.id
_entity.type
_entity.pdbx_description
1 polymer ?
#
loop_
_entity_poly.entity_id
_entity_poly.type
_entity_poly.pdbx_seq_one_letter_code
_entity_poly.pdbx_strand_id
1 'polypeptide(L)'
;MSILIQTKAQKTTSILVDCFRILAWQHYKSTNKGLRIEGKEINGLELYEIFKTEWLKHEINKMDLAKVQKFIKDMGYTEDELMEIRSDYYQQKSNYQAKESKSTESKVNQLKQKYQEADSEYEPKPF
;
A
#
# COMPACT_ATOMS: atom_id res chain seq x y z
N MET A 1 17.98 23.62 3.55
CA MET A 1 17.31 22.34 3.86
C MET A 1 18.19 21.58 4.83
N SER A 2 17.78 21.49 6.10
CA SER A 2 18.58 20.82 7.14
C SER A 2 18.30 19.33 7.12
N ILE A 3 19.33 18.52 6.88
CA ILE A 3 19.23 17.06 6.93
C ILE A 3 19.22 16.67 8.41
N LEU A 4 18.03 16.42 8.96
CA LEU A 4 17.87 15.87 10.30
C LEU A 4 18.27 14.39 10.26
N ILE A 5 19.49 14.09 10.72
CA ILE A 5 19.96 12.71 10.88
C ILE A 5 19.16 12.09 12.02
N GLN A 6 18.24 11.19 11.68
CA GLN A 6 17.48 10.45 12.68
C GLN A 6 18.42 9.55 13.49
N THR A 7 18.26 9.58 14.81
CA THR A 7 18.97 8.68 15.72
C THR A 7 18.53 7.23 15.50
N LYS A 8 19.34 6.26 15.93
CA LYS A 8 18.99 4.83 15.84
C LYS A 8 17.63 4.53 16.51
N ALA A 9 17.36 5.18 17.63
CA ALA A 9 16.08 5.06 18.35
C ALA A 9 14.91 5.56 17.50
N GLN A 10 15.03 6.74 16.88
CA GLN A 10 13.98 7.30 16.02
C GLN A 10 13.67 6.41 14.81
N LYS A 11 14.70 5.83 14.18
CA LYS A 11 14.51 4.86 13.09
C LYS A 11 13.74 3.63 13.57
N THR A 12 14.12 3.10 14.72
CA THR A 12 13.47 1.91 15.31
C THR A 12 12.01 2.20 15.64
N THR A 13 11.73 3.32 16.30
CA THR A 13 10.36 3.77 16.57
C THR A 13 9.55 3.91 15.28
N SER A 14 10.11 4.54 14.24
CA SER A 14 9.43 4.69 12.96
C SER A 14 9.10 3.35 12.30
N ILE A 15 9.99 2.36 12.42
CA ILE A 15 9.77 1.02 11.88
C ILE A 15 8.65 0.31 12.66
N LEU A 16 8.69 0.34 13.99
CA LEU A 16 7.67 -0.29 14.83
C LEU A 16 6.29 0.35 14.63
N VAL A 17 6.23 1.68 14.49
CA VAL A 17 5.00 2.41 14.16
C VAL A 17 4.49 2.03 12.76
N ASP A 18 5.37 1.77 11.79
CA ASP A 18 4.98 1.27 10.46
C ASP A 18 4.36 -0.14 10.55
N CYS A 19 4.92 -1.03 11.39
CA CYS A 19 4.32 -2.34 11.65
C CYS A 19 2.90 -2.21 12.21
N PHE A 20 2.69 -1.32 13.17
CA PHE A 20 1.36 -1.05 13.71
C PHE A 20 0.40 -0.46 12.69
N ARG A 21 0.88 0.43 11.82
CA ARG A 21 0.07 0.95 10.72
C ARG A 21 -0.41 -0.18 9.82
N ILE A 22 0.45 -1.16 9.51
CA ILE A 22 0.10 -2.31 8.66
C ILE A 22 -0.99 -3.15 9.33
N LEU A 23 -0.83 -3.48 10.61
CA LEU A 23 -1.83 -4.23 11.38
C LEU A 23 -3.17 -3.49 11.44
N ALA A 24 -3.12 -2.20 11.79
CA ALA A 24 -4.32 -1.35 11.84
C ALA A 24 -5.00 -1.27 10.48
N TRP A 25 -4.23 -1.16 9.38
CA TRP A 25 -4.78 -1.15 8.03
C TRP A 25 -5.44 -2.48 7.66
N GLN A 26 -4.81 -3.61 7.96
CA GLN A 26 -5.40 -4.93 7.70
C GLN A 26 -6.71 -5.12 8.44
N HIS A 27 -6.75 -4.71 9.72
CA HIS A 27 -7.97 -4.75 10.53
C HIS A 27 -9.05 -3.77 10.04
N TYR A 28 -8.65 -2.55 9.67
CA TYR A 28 -9.56 -1.55 9.14
C TYR A 28 -10.19 -2.01 7.82
N LYS A 29 -9.38 -2.62 6.95
CA LYS A 29 -9.83 -3.16 5.66
C LYS A 29 -10.79 -4.35 5.83
N SER A 30 -10.55 -5.24 6.79
CA SER A 30 -11.47 -6.36 7.06
C SER A 30 -12.79 -5.88 7.65
N THR A 31 -12.74 -4.91 8.57
CA THR A 31 -13.92 -4.37 9.26
C THR A 31 -14.79 -3.51 8.33
N ASN A 32 -14.18 -2.70 7.47
CA ASN A 32 -14.89 -1.82 6.53
C ASN A 32 -15.08 -2.46 5.14
N LYS A 33 -14.99 -3.78 5.04
CA LYS A 33 -15.20 -4.49 3.78
C LYS A 33 -16.66 -4.34 3.34
N GLY A 34 -16.88 -3.74 2.16
CA GLY A 34 -18.23 -3.45 1.66
C GLY A 34 -18.85 -2.17 2.22
N LEU A 35 -18.05 -1.29 2.83
CA LEU A 35 -18.51 0.02 3.27
C LEU A 35 -19.05 0.81 2.07
N ARG A 36 -20.29 1.31 2.20
CA ARG A 36 -20.95 2.14 1.20
C ARG A 36 -21.15 3.55 1.74
N ILE A 37 -20.61 4.53 1.03
CA ILE A 37 -20.83 5.95 1.31
C ILE A 37 -21.53 6.54 0.08
N GLU A 38 -22.66 7.22 0.28
CA GLU A 38 -23.46 7.81 -0.80
C GLU A 38 -23.84 6.79 -1.91
N GLY A 39 -24.09 5.54 -1.53
CA GLY A 39 -24.46 4.47 -2.46
C GLY A 39 -23.29 3.88 -3.27
N LYS A 40 -22.07 4.41 -3.12
CA LYS A 40 -20.85 3.86 -3.75
C LYS A 40 -20.08 3.00 -2.76
N GLU A 41 -19.62 1.84 -3.21
CA GLU A 41 -18.75 0.98 -2.44
C GLU A 41 -17.34 1.55 -2.43
N ILE A 42 -16.87 1.96 -1.26
CA ILE A 42 -15.52 2.50 -1.07
C ILE A 42 -14.57 1.32 -0.91
N ASN A 43 -13.60 1.21 -1.81
CA ASN A 43 -12.60 0.15 -1.78
C ASN A 43 -11.21 0.66 -2.15
N GLY A 44 -10.20 -0.17 -1.89
CA GLY A 44 -8.82 0.09 -2.31
C GLY A 44 -8.26 1.41 -1.78
N LEU A 45 -7.97 2.33 -2.70
CA LEU A 45 -7.26 3.59 -2.43
C LEU A 45 -8.09 4.58 -1.61
N GLU A 46 -9.39 4.70 -1.90
CA GLU A 46 -10.28 5.64 -1.22
C GLU A 46 -10.42 5.27 0.27
N LEU A 47 -10.58 3.97 0.55
CA LEU A 47 -10.62 3.45 1.91
C LEU A 47 -9.29 3.71 2.65
N TYR A 48 -8.18 3.60 1.93
CA TYR A 48 -6.86 3.85 2.51
C TYR A 48 -6.63 5.34 2.83
N GLU A 49 -7.12 6.28 2.02
CA GLU A 49 -6.98 7.71 2.32
C GLU A 49 -7.79 8.13 3.56
N ILE A 50 -8.96 7.52 3.77
CA ILE A 50 -9.75 7.69 5.01
C ILE A 50 -8.93 7.17 6.20
N PHE A 51 -8.50 5.91 6.12
CA PHE A 51 -7.69 5.28 7.15
C PHE A 51 -6.42 6.09 7.46
N LYS A 52 -5.71 6.55 6.44
CA LYS A 52 -4.47 7.33 6.59
C LYS A 52 -4.72 8.64 7.32
N THR A 53 -5.84 9.30 7.07
CA THR A 53 -6.22 10.54 7.77
C THR A 53 -6.49 10.27 9.26
N GLU A 54 -7.17 9.18 9.59
CA GLU A 54 -7.40 8.75 10.96
C GLU A 54 -6.09 8.32 11.64
N TRP A 55 -5.28 7.53 10.94
CA TRP A 55 -3.99 7.05 11.39
C TRP A 55 -3.05 8.19 11.75
N LEU A 56 -2.95 9.23 10.93
CA LEU A 56 -2.09 10.39 11.19
C LEU A 56 -2.49 11.15 12.46
N LYS A 57 -3.76 11.10 12.85
CA LYS A 57 -4.26 11.72 14.08
C LYS A 57 -4.00 10.85 15.31
N HIS A 58 -3.69 9.56 15.12
CA HIS A 58 -3.51 8.62 16.22
C HIS A 58 -2.29 8.96 17.08
N GLU A 59 -2.43 8.81 18.40
CA GLU A 59 -1.43 9.22 19.40
C GLU A 59 -0.12 8.45 19.27
N ILE A 60 -0.17 7.25 18.70
CA ILE A 60 1.01 6.38 18.49
C ILE A 60 2.10 7.06 17.67
N ASN A 61 1.76 8.00 16.78
CA ASN A 61 2.73 8.76 15.98
C ASN A 61 3.54 9.77 16.81
N LYS A 62 3.11 10.05 18.05
CA LYS A 62 3.80 10.96 18.99
C LYS A 62 4.48 10.20 20.13
N MET A 63 4.40 8.88 20.15
CA MET A 63 5.00 8.06 21.21
C MET A 63 6.52 7.96 21.04
N ASP A 64 7.23 7.86 22.16
CA ASP A 64 8.65 7.53 22.21
C ASP A 64 8.85 6.00 22.10
N LEU A 65 10.11 5.58 21.88
CA LEU A 65 10.46 4.17 21.73
C LEU A 65 9.99 3.31 22.92
N ALA A 66 10.13 3.80 24.15
CA ALA A 66 9.77 3.04 25.34
C ALA A 66 8.26 2.80 25.44
N LYS A 67 7.45 3.81 25.11
CA LYS A 67 5.99 3.69 25.04
C LYS A 67 5.55 2.74 23.94
N VAL A 68 6.17 2.82 22.76
CA VAL A 68 5.89 1.91 21.64
C VAL A 68 6.23 0.47 22.05
N GLN A 69 7.39 0.22 22.67
CA GLN A 69 7.78 -1.12 23.14
C GLN A 69 6.86 -1.66 24.23
N LYS A 70 6.40 -0.81 25.15
CA LYS A 70 5.39 -1.20 26.14
C LYS A 70 4.08 -1.58 25.45
N PHE A 71 3.63 -0.80 24.47
CA PHE A 71 2.43 -1.09 23.71
C PHE A 71 2.51 -2.40 22.91
N ILE A 72 3.70 -2.73 22.35
CA ILE A 72 3.97 -4.03 21.71
C ILE A 72 3.72 -5.17 22.70
N LYS A 73 4.30 -5.08 23.90
CA LYS A 73 4.13 -6.10 24.95
C LYS A 73 2.70 -6.18 25.45
N ASP A 74 2.03 -5.05 25.65
CA ASP A 74 0.65 -4.99 26.11
C ASP A 74 -0.32 -5.65 25.12
N MET A 75 -0.01 -5.61 23.81
CA MET A 75 -0.77 -6.32 22.78
C MET A 75 -0.36 -7.79 22.59
N GLY A 76 0.65 -8.27 23.34
CA GLY A 76 1.10 -9.66 23.28
C GLY A 76 1.95 -10.01 22.06
N TYR A 77 2.49 -9.01 21.36
CA TYR A 77 3.41 -9.22 20.25
C TYR A 77 4.86 -9.09 20.70
N THR A 78 5.76 -9.71 19.93
CA THR A 78 7.20 -9.45 19.98
C THR A 78 7.61 -8.50 18.85
N GLU A 79 8.78 -7.85 19.00
CA GLU A 79 9.32 -6.99 17.93
C GLU A 79 9.61 -7.79 16.66
N ASP A 80 10.10 -9.03 16.80
CA ASP A 80 10.43 -9.91 15.67
C ASP A 80 9.18 -10.30 14.87
N GLU A 81 8.08 -10.69 15.54
CA GLU A 81 6.80 -11.00 14.87
C GLU A 81 6.27 -9.79 14.08
N LEU A 82 6.38 -8.58 14.64
CA LEU A 82 5.98 -7.36 13.94
C LEU A 82 6.84 -7.09 12.71
N MET A 83 8.12 -7.41 12.77
CA MET A 83 9.04 -7.29 11.64
C MET A 83 8.75 -8.32 10.55
N GLU A 84 8.40 -9.55 10.91
CA GLU A 84 7.94 -10.58 9.97
C GLU A 84 6.66 -10.16 9.26
N ILE A 85 5.64 -9.70 10.02
CA ILE A 85 4.38 -9.18 9.45
C ILE A 85 4.65 -8.07 8.44
N ARG A 86 5.56 -7.15 8.78
CA ARG A 86 5.96 -6.06 7.88
C ARG A 86 6.63 -6.60 6.61
N SER A 87 7.57 -7.52 6.75
CA SER A 87 8.25 -8.15 5.61
C SER A 87 7.25 -8.83 4.68
N ASP A 88 6.36 -9.66 5.23
CA ASP A 88 5.33 -10.39 4.51
C ASP A 88 4.38 -9.45 3.76
N TYR A 89 3.97 -8.36 4.40
CA TYR A 89 3.10 -7.36 3.78
C TYR A 89 3.75 -6.73 2.54
N TYR A 90 5.01 -6.30 2.64
CA TYR A 90 5.72 -5.70 1.51
C TYR A 90 6.08 -6.72 0.42
N GLN A 91 6.38 -7.97 0.80
CA GLN A 91 6.59 -9.06 -0.14
C GLN A 91 5.31 -9.36 -0.93
N GLN A 92 4.17 -9.45 -0.25
CA GLN A 92 2.87 -9.62 -0.91
C GLN A 92 2.59 -8.44 -1.85
N LYS A 93 2.78 -7.20 -1.39
CA LYS A 93 2.59 -6.00 -2.23
C LYS A 93 3.47 -6.01 -3.49
N SER A 94 4.74 -6.39 -3.36
CA SER A 94 5.67 -6.53 -4.48
C SER A 94 5.20 -7.58 -5.49
N ASN A 95 4.72 -8.73 -5.00
CA ASN A 95 4.18 -9.79 -5.84
C ASN A 95 2.89 -9.37 -6.58
N TYR A 96 2.05 -8.54 -5.97
CA TYR A 96 0.87 -7.96 -6.65
C TYR A 96 1.27 -6.99 -7.75
N GLN A 97 2.20 -6.08 -7.50
CA GLN A 97 2.70 -5.15 -8.52
C GLN A 97 3.34 -5.88 -9.70
N ALA A 98 4.16 -6.90 -9.44
CA ALA A 98 4.79 -7.68 -10.51
C ALA A 98 3.79 -8.40 -11.43
N LYS A 99 2.61 -8.77 -10.90
CA LYS A 99 1.52 -9.37 -11.68
C LYS A 99 0.75 -8.33 -12.50
N GLU A 100 0.51 -7.14 -11.94
CA GLU A 100 -0.10 -6.04 -12.70
C GLU A 100 0.76 -5.62 -13.88
N SER A 101 2.07 -5.41 -13.68
CA SER A 101 2.99 -4.97 -14.73
C SER A 101 3.00 -5.91 -15.94
N LYS A 102 2.99 -7.24 -15.71
CA LYS A 102 2.92 -8.24 -16.79
C LYS A 102 1.58 -8.21 -17.54
N SER A 103 0.48 -7.89 -16.86
CA SER A 103 -0.85 -7.78 -17.49
C SER A 103 -0.99 -6.53 -18.35
N THR A 104 -0.45 -5.38 -17.90
CA THR A 104 -0.46 -4.14 -18.70
C THR A 104 0.40 -4.26 -19.94
N GLU A 105 1.57 -4.89 -19.84
CA GLU A 105 2.49 -5.09 -20.97
C GLU A 105 1.87 -5.99 -22.06
N SER A 106 1.19 -7.08 -21.66
CA SER A 106 0.40 -7.91 -22.58
C SER A 106 -0.73 -7.15 -23.28
N LYS A 107 -1.47 -6.29 -22.55
CA LYS A 107 -2.56 -5.49 -23.13
C LYS A 107 -2.04 -4.44 -24.11
N VAL A 108 -0.91 -3.79 -23.79
CA VAL A 108 -0.26 -2.80 -24.67
C VAL A 108 0.25 -3.47 -25.95
N ASN A 109 0.81 -4.68 -25.88
CA ASN A 109 1.26 -5.41 -27.06
C ASN A 109 0.10 -5.86 -27.95
N GLN A 110 -1.02 -6.31 -27.38
CA GLN A 110 -2.23 -6.64 -28.15
C GLN A 110 -2.83 -5.42 -28.87
N LEU A 111 -2.83 -4.25 -28.21
CA LEU A 111 -3.26 -3.00 -28.83
C LEU A 111 -2.34 -2.60 -30.00
N LYS A 112 -1.02 -2.68 -29.82
CA LYS A 112 -0.05 -2.37 -30.89
C LYS A 112 -0.22 -3.25 -32.13
N GLN A 113 -0.44 -4.55 -31.94
CA GLN A 113 -0.70 -5.47 -33.06
C GLN A 113 -1.98 -5.10 -33.81
N LYS A 114 -3.07 -4.78 -33.08
CA LYS A 114 -4.34 -4.38 -33.68
C LYS A 114 -4.24 -3.09 -34.51
N TYR A 115 -3.40 -2.14 -34.12
CA TYR A 115 -3.17 -0.91 -34.89
C TYR A 115 -2.27 -1.13 -36.12
N GLN A 116 -1.31 -2.05 -36.05
CA GLN A 116 -0.46 -2.39 -37.21
C GLN A 116 -1.22 -3.14 -38.30
N GLU A 117 -2.22 -3.95 -37.94
CA GLU A 117 -3.10 -4.62 -38.91
C GLU A 117 -4.10 -3.66 -39.57
N ALA A 118 -4.52 -2.60 -38.87
CA ALA A 118 -5.46 -1.61 -39.40
C ALA A 118 -4.84 -0.63 -40.42
N ASP A 119 -3.53 -0.36 -40.33
CA ASP A 119 -2.82 0.50 -41.27
C ASP A 119 -2.46 -0.20 -42.60
N SER A 120 -2.57 -1.53 -42.70
CA SER A 120 -2.27 -2.27 -43.94
C SER A 120 -3.47 -2.41 -44.89
N GLU A 121 -4.65 -1.88 -44.54
CA GLU A 121 -5.89 -2.04 -45.34
C GLU A 121 -6.25 -0.82 -46.21
N TYR A 122 -5.43 0.24 -46.19
CA TYR A 122 -5.68 1.43 -47.03
C TYR A 122 -4.89 1.36 -48.35
N GLU A 123 -5.42 0.65 -49.34
CA GLU A 123 -5.02 0.89 -50.73
C GLU A 123 -5.67 2.19 -51.22
N PRO A 124 -4.89 3.22 -51.63
CA PRO A 124 -5.46 4.43 -52.19
C PRO A 124 -6.05 4.10 -53.57
N LYS A 125 -7.37 4.26 -53.71
CA LYS A 125 -8.04 4.16 -55.01
C LYS A 125 -7.45 5.22 -55.96
N PRO A 126 -7.01 4.85 -57.16
CA PRO A 126 -6.56 5.83 -58.15
C PRO A 126 -7.77 6.65 -58.63
N PHE A 127 -7.55 7.96 -58.74
CA PHE A 127 -8.50 8.94 -59.29
C PHE A 127 -8.75 8.73 -60.79
#